data_AF-A0A2H3C8M0-F1
#
_entry.id   AF-A0A2H3C8M0-F1
#
_cell.length_a   1.000
_cell.length_b   1.000
_cell.length_c   1.000
_cell.angle_alpha   90.00
_cell.angle_beta   90.00
_cell.angle_gamma   90.00
#
_symmetry.space_group_name_H-M   'P 1'
#
loop_
_entity.id
_entity.type
_entity.pdbx_description
1 polymer ?
#
loop_
_entity_poly.entity_id
_entity_poly.type
_entity_poly.pdbx_seq_one_letter_code
_entity_poly.pdbx_strand_id
1 'polypeptide(L)'
;MSETATEIVWHNIQATRYLTSAGLVVLLYDHLLTFSAEVELIWAAHCCVIWYDISMYLGQISVAISNFLVLLHLWNLWERTPCFICCTLALFILTAIANIASTTVVVLATSHNMYFDNDLRVCAIRDRAYLPMLWAPCIAFEVVALSAMVYNALSRPRTLHTDVGRILYRDGIAYFLILFSLRLLNLLLASVAPISLVLLGVFFIWSSTTVTVTRLILNLRELRTRTAKLQDGSAPANLCN
;
A
#
# COMPACT_ATOMS: atom_id res chain seq x y z
N MET A 1 -67.24 -24.97 28.37
CA MET A 1 -66.86 -24.37 27.07
C MET A 1 -65.50 -23.67 27.11
N SER A 2 -65.05 -23.13 28.26
CA SER A 2 -63.68 -22.60 28.40
C SER A 2 -62.59 -23.68 28.46
N GLU A 3 -62.83 -24.80 29.18
CA GLU A 3 -61.86 -25.90 29.32
C GLU A 3 -61.51 -26.57 27.99
N THR A 4 -62.48 -26.73 27.09
CA THR A 4 -62.25 -27.30 25.75
C THR A 4 -61.41 -26.38 24.86
N ALA A 5 -61.53 -25.05 25.04
CA ALA A 5 -60.72 -24.09 24.29
C ALA A 5 -59.26 -24.09 24.76
N THR A 6 -59.02 -24.23 26.08
CA THR A 6 -57.67 -24.32 26.65
C THR A 6 -56.93 -25.58 26.21
N GLU A 7 -57.61 -26.73 26.13
CA GLU A 7 -57.01 -27.98 25.66
C GLU A 7 -56.57 -27.92 24.18
N ILE A 8 -57.40 -27.32 23.32
CA ILE A 8 -57.07 -27.12 21.91
C ILE A 8 -55.87 -26.19 21.76
N VAL A 9 -55.83 -25.09 22.52
CA VAL A 9 -54.70 -24.15 22.52
C VAL A 9 -53.42 -24.85 22.98
N TRP A 10 -53.49 -25.68 24.02
CA TRP A 10 -52.35 -26.43 24.53
C TRP A 10 -51.78 -27.40 23.48
N HIS A 11 -52.64 -28.18 22.82
CA HIS A 11 -52.24 -29.09 21.74
C HIS A 11 -51.58 -28.36 20.57
N ASN A 12 -52.13 -27.21 20.16
CA ASN A 12 -51.56 -26.39 19.07
C ASN A 12 -50.19 -25.83 19.44
N ILE A 13 -49.99 -25.39 20.68
CA ILE A 13 -48.69 -24.91 21.17
C ILE A 13 -47.67 -26.05 21.19
N GLN A 14 -48.06 -27.24 21.65
CA GLN A 14 -47.18 -28.41 21.65
C GLN A 14 -46.77 -28.82 20.23
N ALA A 15 -47.73 -28.90 19.30
CA ALA A 15 -47.46 -29.19 17.89
C ALA A 15 -46.49 -28.17 17.28
N THR A 16 -46.70 -26.88 17.57
CA THR A 16 -45.82 -25.79 17.11
C THR A 16 -44.39 -25.95 17.64
N ARG A 17 -44.22 -26.32 18.91
CA ARG A 17 -42.89 -26.55 19.51
C ARG A 17 -42.16 -27.71 18.84
N TYR A 18 -42.84 -28.85 18.67
CA TYR A 18 -42.24 -30.02 18.01
C TYR A 18 -41.89 -29.74 16.55
N LEU A 19 -42.77 -29.06 15.82
CA LEU A 19 -42.52 -28.71 14.42
C LEU A 19 -41.36 -27.71 14.29
N THR A 20 -41.26 -26.74 15.20
CA THR A 20 -40.14 -25.78 15.22
C THR A 20 -38.81 -26.49 15.52
N SER A 21 -38.80 -27.40 16.49
CA SER A 21 -37.61 -28.21 16.80
C SER A 21 -37.20 -29.10 15.62
N ALA A 22 -38.16 -29.78 14.98
CA ALA A 22 -37.90 -30.59 13.80
C ALA A 22 -37.37 -29.75 12.63
N GLY A 23 -37.98 -28.58 12.38
CA GLY A 23 -37.51 -27.65 11.36
C GLY A 23 -36.08 -27.16 11.61
N LEU A 24 -35.72 -26.87 12.86
CA LEU A 24 -34.36 -26.49 13.23
C LEU A 24 -33.36 -27.63 12.97
N VAL A 25 -33.72 -28.88 13.30
CA VAL A 25 -32.85 -30.05 13.06
C VAL A 25 -32.62 -30.24 11.56
N VAL A 26 -33.67 -30.13 10.74
CA VAL A 26 -33.55 -30.23 9.27
C VAL A 26 -32.65 -29.12 8.73
N LEU A 27 -32.84 -27.88 9.18
CA LEU A 27 -32.01 -26.75 8.75
C LEU A 27 -30.54 -26.91 9.15
N LEU A 28 -30.27 -27.38 10.36
CA LEU A 28 -28.89 -27.64 10.81
C LEU A 28 -28.25 -28.78 10.04
N TYR A 29 -28.99 -29.85 9.76
CA TYR A 29 -28.50 -30.98 8.98
C TYR A 29 -28.13 -30.56 7.56
N ASP A 30 -29.02 -29.81 6.90
CA ASP A 30 -28.77 -29.27 5.56
C ASP A 30 -27.55 -28.34 5.56
N HIS A 31 -27.48 -27.39 6.50
CA HIS A 31 -26.34 -26.48 6.61
C HIS A 31 -25.02 -27.22 6.83
N LEU A 32 -24.98 -28.27 7.65
CA LEU A 32 -23.76 -29.06 7.86
C LEU A 32 -23.32 -29.81 6.60
N LEU A 33 -24.26 -30.27 5.77
CA LEU A 33 -23.96 -30.91 4.50
C LEU A 33 -23.48 -29.89 3.45
N THR A 34 -24.16 -28.76 3.34
CA THR A 34 -23.85 -27.71 2.35
C THR A 34 -22.66 -26.86 2.75
N PHE A 35 -22.25 -26.84 4.01
CA PHE A 35 -21.17 -25.99 4.54
C PHE A 35 -19.90 -26.06 3.70
N SER A 36 -19.46 -27.27 3.32
CA SER A 36 -18.26 -27.44 2.51
C SER A 36 -18.36 -26.73 1.15
N ALA A 37 -19.52 -26.83 0.50
CA ALA A 37 -19.80 -26.17 -0.77
C ALA A 37 -19.98 -24.65 -0.59
N GLU A 38 -20.62 -24.19 0.49
CA GLU A 38 -20.76 -22.77 0.82
C GLU A 38 -19.39 -22.10 1.03
N VAL A 39 -18.47 -22.79 1.72
CA VAL A 39 -17.10 -22.28 1.93
C VAL A 39 -16.36 -22.12 0.60
N GLU A 40 -16.44 -23.11 -0.28
CA GLU A 40 -15.72 -23.10 -1.56
C GLU A 40 -16.34 -22.13 -2.58
N LEU A 41 -17.66 -22.09 -2.70
CA LEU A 41 -18.34 -21.32 -3.74
C LEU A 41 -18.63 -19.87 -3.32
N ILE A 42 -18.94 -19.62 -2.04
CA ILE A 42 -19.42 -18.32 -1.57
C ILE A 42 -18.32 -17.63 -0.75
N TRP A 43 -17.78 -18.30 0.27
CA TRP A 43 -16.88 -17.64 1.22
C TRP A 43 -15.51 -17.37 0.61
N ALA A 44 -14.98 -18.28 -0.19
CA ALA A 44 -13.70 -18.07 -0.89
C ALA A 44 -13.74 -16.82 -1.79
N ALA A 45 -14.81 -16.65 -2.57
CA ALA A 45 -14.99 -15.46 -3.42
C ALA A 45 -15.17 -14.17 -2.60
N HIS A 46 -15.91 -14.21 -1.50
CA HIS A 46 -16.12 -13.02 -0.67
C HIS A 46 -14.85 -12.59 0.09
N CYS A 47 -14.14 -13.55 0.71
CA CYS A 47 -12.85 -13.31 1.37
C CYS A 47 -11.80 -12.81 0.37
N CYS A 48 -11.82 -13.32 -0.86
CA CYS A 48 -10.95 -12.91 -1.95
C CYS A 48 -11.07 -11.41 -2.28
N VAL A 49 -12.29 -10.91 -2.45
CA VAL A 49 -12.56 -9.49 -2.74
C VAL A 49 -12.15 -8.62 -1.56
N ILE A 50 -12.56 -8.99 -0.34
CA ILE A 50 -12.21 -8.23 0.88
C ILE A 50 -10.69 -8.13 1.04
N TRP A 51 -9.97 -9.24 0.86
CA TRP A 51 -8.52 -9.25 1.02
C TRP A 51 -7.81 -8.43 -0.05
N TYR A 52 -8.29 -8.49 -1.30
CA TYR A 52 -7.79 -7.66 -2.38
C TYR A 52 -7.96 -6.17 -2.10
N ASP A 53 -9.17 -5.75 -1.66
CA ASP A 53 -9.46 -4.36 -1.34
C ASP A 53 -8.57 -3.84 -0.22
N ILE A 54 -8.47 -4.59 0.89
CA ILE A 54 -7.60 -4.26 2.02
C ILE A 54 -6.14 -4.15 1.57
N SER A 55 -5.66 -5.11 0.77
CA SER A 55 -4.27 -5.15 0.29
C SER A 55 -3.94 -3.95 -0.60
N MET A 56 -4.87 -3.52 -1.46
CA MET A 56 -4.70 -2.34 -2.30
C MET A 56 -4.53 -1.07 -1.47
N TYR A 57 -5.40 -0.83 -0.49
CA TYR A 57 -5.28 0.35 0.37
C TYR A 57 -4.01 0.31 1.25
N LEU A 58 -3.67 -0.83 1.83
CA LEU A 58 -2.44 -0.99 2.61
C LEU A 58 -1.18 -0.72 1.76
N GLY A 59 -1.16 -1.21 0.52
CA GLY A 59 -0.08 -0.95 -0.43
C GLY A 59 0.09 0.55 -0.71
N GLN A 60 -1.01 1.27 -0.95
CA GLN A 60 -0.98 2.71 -1.20
C GLN A 60 -0.51 3.52 0.01
N ILE A 61 -0.93 3.15 1.22
CA ILE A 61 -0.45 3.77 2.46
C ILE A 61 1.06 3.56 2.62
N SER A 62 1.54 2.33 2.39
CA SER A 62 2.97 2.00 2.45
C SER A 62 3.81 2.84 1.47
N VAL A 63 3.30 3.00 0.24
CA VAL A 63 3.92 3.85 -0.78
C VAL A 63 3.90 5.33 -0.40
N ALA A 64 2.79 5.84 0.14
CA ALA A 64 2.70 7.23 0.60
C ALA A 64 3.71 7.52 1.72
N ILE A 65 3.85 6.63 2.69
CA ILE A 65 4.87 6.72 3.76
C ILE A 65 6.27 6.75 3.15
N SER A 66 6.55 5.86 2.20
CA SER A 66 7.84 5.79 1.51
C SER A 66 8.19 7.10 0.79
N ASN A 67 7.25 7.66 0.02
CA ASN A 67 7.43 8.92 -0.68
C ASN A 67 7.60 10.10 0.30
N PHE A 68 6.89 10.09 1.43
CA PHE A 68 7.04 11.11 2.47
C PHE A 68 8.43 11.09 3.13
N LEU A 69 8.96 9.91 3.45
CA LEU A 69 10.29 9.76 4.05
C LEU A 69 11.39 10.32 3.14
N VAL A 70 11.22 10.19 1.83
CA VAL A 70 12.17 10.71 0.84
C VAL A 70 12.00 12.22 0.67
N LEU A 71 10.77 12.72 0.78
CA LEU A 71 10.52 14.16 0.79
C LEU A 71 11.16 14.84 2.02
N LEU A 72 11.11 14.21 3.19
CA LEU A 72 11.84 14.67 4.37
C LEU A 72 13.35 14.75 4.11
N HIS A 73 13.90 13.77 3.41
CA HIS A 73 15.30 13.76 3.02
C HIS A 73 15.64 14.94 2.08
N LEU A 74 14.80 15.18 1.07
CA LEU A 74 14.92 16.33 0.17
C LEU A 74 14.88 17.67 0.92
N TRP A 75 13.97 17.81 1.88
CA TRP A 75 13.87 19.01 2.73
C TRP A 75 15.06 19.21 3.66
N ASN A 76 15.77 18.14 4.04
CA ASN A 76 16.99 18.28 4.82
C ASN A 76 18.17 18.75 3.97
N LEU A 77 18.15 18.45 2.66
CA LEU A 77 19.19 18.84 1.71
C LEU A 77 18.99 20.26 1.17
N TRP A 78 17.74 20.67 1.04
CA TRP A 78 17.37 22.05 0.75
C TRP A 78 17.43 22.85 2.04
N GLU A 79 18.20 23.94 2.13
CA GLU A 79 18.36 24.74 3.37
C GLU A 79 17.05 25.45 3.77
N ARG A 80 16.08 24.68 4.29
CA ARG A 80 14.81 25.06 4.90
C ARG A 80 14.11 26.30 4.31
N THR A 81 14.14 26.50 2.99
CA THR A 81 13.35 27.57 2.37
C THR A 81 11.87 27.22 2.52
N PRO A 82 11.09 27.99 3.32
CA PRO A 82 9.75 27.56 3.75
C PRO A 82 8.77 27.46 2.58
N CYS A 83 8.94 28.30 1.56
CA CYS A 83 8.13 28.25 0.34
C CYS A 83 8.27 26.90 -0.39
N PHE A 84 9.50 26.42 -0.60
CA PHE A 84 9.75 25.13 -1.25
C PHE A 84 9.15 23.95 -0.48
N ILE A 85 9.29 23.95 0.85
CA ILE A 85 8.69 22.93 1.72
C ILE A 85 7.16 22.97 1.59
N CYS A 86 6.55 24.15 1.66
CA CYS A 86 5.11 24.31 1.52
C CYS A 86 4.60 23.84 0.16
N CYS A 87 5.25 24.25 -0.94
CA CYS A 87 4.87 23.85 -2.30
C CYS A 87 4.98 22.33 -2.51
N THR A 88 6.08 21.72 -2.07
CA THR A 88 6.28 20.27 -2.24
C THR A 88 5.39 19.44 -1.31
N LEU A 89 5.06 19.93 -0.11
CA LEU A 89 4.07 19.32 0.76
C LEU A 89 2.66 19.39 0.17
N ALA A 90 2.26 20.55 -0.36
CA ALA A 90 0.98 20.71 -1.03
C ALA A 90 0.86 19.75 -2.23
N LEU A 91 1.92 19.65 -3.04
CA LEU A 91 1.99 18.69 -4.13
C LEU A 91 1.86 17.24 -3.64
N PHE A 92 2.57 16.88 -2.56
CA PHE A 92 2.46 15.55 -1.95
C PHE A 92 1.03 15.24 -1.51
N ILE A 93 0.35 16.17 -0.82
CA ILE A 93 -1.04 16.00 -0.39
C ILE A 93 -1.98 15.81 -1.58
N LEU A 94 -1.84 16.64 -2.62
CA LEU A 94 -2.64 16.52 -3.85
C LEU A 94 -2.42 15.16 -4.53
N THR A 95 -1.17 14.69 -4.60
CA THR A 95 -0.85 13.39 -5.19
C THR A 95 -1.36 12.23 -4.32
N ALA A 96 -1.33 12.35 -3.00
CA ALA A 96 -1.89 11.35 -2.09
C ALA A 96 -3.41 11.23 -2.25
N ILE A 97 -4.11 12.36 -2.34
CA ILE A 97 -5.56 12.39 -2.62
C ILE A 97 -5.86 11.74 -3.98
N ALA A 98 -5.09 12.10 -5.01
CA ALA A 98 -5.25 11.52 -6.35
C ALA A 98 -5.00 9.99 -6.36
N ASN A 99 -3.99 9.49 -5.62
CA ASN A 99 -3.73 8.06 -5.50
C ASN A 99 -4.88 7.35 -4.78
N ILE A 100 -5.40 7.89 -3.68
CA ILE A 100 -6.55 7.31 -2.97
C ILE A 100 -7.77 7.28 -3.88
N ALA A 101 -8.09 8.39 -4.55
CA ALA A 101 -9.22 8.47 -5.48
C ALA A 101 -9.07 7.46 -6.64
N SER A 102 -7.88 7.36 -7.24
CA SER A 102 -7.61 6.37 -8.29
C SER A 102 -7.78 4.94 -7.78
N THR A 103 -7.33 4.66 -6.56
CA THR A 103 -7.45 3.34 -5.93
C THR A 103 -8.91 2.98 -5.70
N THR A 104 -9.71 3.92 -5.20
CA THR A 104 -11.16 3.72 -5.02
C THR A 104 -11.84 3.44 -6.35
N VAL A 105 -11.51 4.19 -7.42
CA VAL A 105 -12.06 3.93 -8.76
C VAL A 105 -11.70 2.52 -9.25
N VAL A 106 -10.43 2.11 -9.13
CA VAL A 106 -9.98 0.77 -9.53
C VAL A 106 -10.66 -0.33 -8.71
N VAL A 107 -10.73 -0.17 -7.39
CA VAL A 107 -11.36 -1.14 -6.48
C VAL A 107 -12.83 -1.31 -6.85
N LEU A 108 -13.59 -0.22 -7.02
CA LEU A 108 -15.00 -0.30 -7.38
C LEU A 108 -15.24 -0.92 -8.76
N ALA A 109 -14.36 -0.66 -9.73
CA ALA A 109 -14.45 -1.25 -11.07
C ALA A 109 -14.05 -2.74 -11.10
N THR A 110 -13.15 -3.14 -10.19
CA THR A 110 -12.55 -4.48 -10.17
C THR A 110 -13.32 -5.43 -9.26
N SER A 111 -13.78 -4.99 -8.10
CA SER A 111 -14.37 -5.85 -7.06
C SER A 111 -15.60 -6.63 -7.56
N HIS A 112 -16.41 -6.02 -8.42
CA HIS A 112 -17.56 -6.69 -9.04
C HIS A 112 -17.17 -7.69 -10.14
N ASN A 113 -15.95 -7.59 -10.68
CA ASN A 113 -15.43 -8.40 -11.78
C ASN A 113 -14.37 -9.42 -11.33
N MET A 114 -14.22 -9.61 -10.02
CA MET A 114 -13.34 -10.62 -9.44
C MET A 114 -14.06 -11.96 -9.33
N TYR A 115 -13.31 -13.03 -9.54
CA TYR A 115 -13.77 -14.39 -9.29
C TYR A 115 -12.64 -15.20 -8.65
N PHE A 116 -13.04 -16.21 -7.88
CA PHE A 116 -12.12 -17.18 -7.33
C PHE A 116 -12.00 -18.35 -8.31
N ASP A 117 -10.79 -18.62 -8.77
CA ASP A 117 -10.48 -19.76 -9.63
C ASP A 117 -10.17 -20.98 -8.75
N ASN A 118 -11.00 -22.02 -8.82
CA ASN A 118 -10.86 -23.20 -7.97
C ASN A 118 -9.70 -24.12 -8.39
N ASP A 119 -9.32 -24.11 -9.67
CA ASP A 119 -8.23 -24.95 -10.19
C ASP A 119 -6.87 -24.42 -9.73
N LEU A 120 -6.70 -23.10 -9.79
CA LEU A 120 -5.48 -22.41 -9.39
C LEU A 120 -5.50 -21.99 -7.91
N ARG A 121 -6.68 -22.02 -7.25
CA ARG A 121 -6.92 -21.49 -5.89
C ARG A 121 -6.46 -20.04 -5.73
N VAL A 122 -6.74 -19.21 -6.74
CA VAL A 122 -6.34 -17.79 -6.75
C VAL A 122 -7.52 -16.87 -7.04
N CYS A 123 -7.37 -15.65 -6.53
CA CYS A 123 -8.18 -14.50 -6.91
C CYS A 123 -7.77 -13.98 -8.28
N ALA A 124 -8.68 -14.01 -9.25
CA ALA A 124 -8.43 -13.49 -10.59
C ALA A 124 -9.32 -12.30 -10.90
N ILE A 125 -8.78 -11.37 -11.69
CA ILE A 125 -9.45 -10.17 -12.17
C ILE A 125 -9.81 -10.38 -13.63
N ARG A 126 -11.05 -10.07 -14.01
CA ARG A 126 -11.54 -10.26 -15.39
C ARG A 126 -11.19 -9.11 -16.34
N ASP A 127 -11.18 -7.87 -15.86
CA ASP A 127 -10.94 -6.68 -16.67
C ASP A 127 -9.80 -5.82 -16.10
N ARG A 128 -8.99 -5.24 -17.00
CA ARG A 128 -7.86 -4.35 -16.68
C ARG A 128 -8.24 -2.87 -16.67
N ALA A 129 -9.50 -2.53 -16.92
CA ALA A 129 -9.96 -1.16 -16.98
C ALA A 129 -9.47 -0.37 -15.74
N TYR A 130 -8.87 0.79 -15.99
CA TYR A 130 -8.37 1.75 -14.98
C TYR A 130 -7.12 1.36 -14.18
N LEU A 131 -6.56 0.14 -14.30
CA LEU A 131 -5.33 -0.24 -13.58
C LEU A 131 -4.16 0.76 -13.75
N PRO A 132 -3.85 1.28 -14.95
CA PRO A 132 -2.76 2.26 -15.14
C PRO A 132 -2.89 3.52 -14.28
N MET A 133 -4.11 3.89 -13.85
CA MET A 133 -4.34 5.09 -13.04
C MET A 133 -3.67 5.00 -11.66
N LEU A 134 -3.35 3.80 -11.16
CA LEU A 134 -2.70 3.60 -9.86
C LEU A 134 -1.27 4.16 -9.80
N TRP A 135 -0.58 4.26 -10.95
CA TRP A 135 0.83 4.68 -10.99
C TRP A 135 1.02 6.11 -11.52
N ALA A 136 0.07 6.63 -12.30
CA ALA A 136 0.21 7.93 -12.95
C ALA A 136 0.44 9.12 -11.97
N PRO A 137 -0.35 9.29 -10.88
CA PRO A 137 -0.12 10.40 -9.95
C PRO A 137 1.22 10.30 -9.22
N CYS A 138 1.61 9.07 -8.88
CA CYS A 138 2.91 8.77 -8.27
C CYS A 138 4.10 9.14 -9.17
N ILE A 139 4.04 8.80 -10.46
CA ILE A 139 5.10 9.12 -11.43
C ILE A 139 5.21 10.64 -11.61
N ALA A 140 4.08 11.35 -11.67
CA ALA A 140 4.07 12.80 -11.78
C ALA A 140 4.80 13.46 -10.59
N PHE A 141 4.54 12.99 -9.36
CA PHE A 141 5.26 13.45 -8.17
C PHE A 141 6.77 13.19 -8.25
N GLU A 142 7.15 11.97 -8.65
CA GLU A 142 8.56 11.57 -8.73
C GLU A 142 9.34 12.39 -9.75
N VAL A 143 8.75 12.75 -10.89
CA VAL A 143 9.38 13.63 -11.88
C VAL A 143 9.65 15.01 -11.28
N VAL A 144 8.70 15.58 -10.54
CA VAL A 144 8.88 16.88 -9.88
C VAL A 144 9.94 16.79 -8.78
N ALA A 145 9.92 15.74 -7.95
CA ALA A 145 10.90 15.56 -6.89
C ALA A 145 12.32 15.31 -7.42
N LEU A 146 12.46 14.49 -8.47
CA LEU A 146 13.74 14.21 -9.13
C LEU A 146 14.29 15.48 -9.79
N SER A 147 13.45 16.25 -10.50
CA SER A 147 13.89 17.51 -11.12
C SER A 147 14.33 18.54 -10.07
N ALA A 148 13.60 18.66 -8.95
CA ALA A 148 14.03 19.48 -7.82
C ALA A 148 15.38 19.02 -7.24
N MET A 149 15.60 17.71 -7.09
CA MET A 149 16.89 17.17 -6.64
C MET A 149 18.04 17.52 -7.57
N VAL A 150 17.85 17.31 -8.88
CA VAL A 150 18.87 17.61 -9.89
C VAL A 150 19.15 19.11 -9.93
N TYR A 151 18.10 19.94 -9.86
CA TYR A 151 18.26 21.40 -9.80
C TYR A 151 19.05 21.84 -8.56
N ASN A 152 18.76 21.29 -7.38
CA ASN A 152 19.51 21.58 -6.15
C ASN A 152 20.99 21.17 -6.27
N ALA A 153 21.24 19.99 -6.86
CA ALA A 153 22.59 19.48 -7.08
C ALA A 153 23.41 20.36 -8.05
N LEU A 154 22.77 20.96 -9.04
CA LEU A 154 23.41 21.84 -10.03
C LEU A 154 23.60 23.28 -9.52
N SER A 155 22.68 23.79 -8.70
CA SER A 155 22.70 25.16 -8.18
C SER A 155 23.67 25.38 -7.02
N ARG A 156 24.04 24.31 -6.30
CA ARG A 156 25.05 24.39 -5.23
C ARG A 156 26.47 24.51 -5.82
N PRO A 157 27.24 25.56 -5.50
CA PRO A 157 28.61 25.70 -6.01
C PRO A 157 29.51 24.58 -5.48
N ARG A 158 30.25 23.94 -6.40
CA ARG A 158 31.17 22.80 -6.15
C ARG A 158 32.30 23.07 -5.13
N THR A 159 32.42 24.29 -4.63
CA THR A 159 33.54 24.77 -3.81
C THR A 159 33.46 24.38 -2.33
N LEU A 160 32.33 23.86 -1.83
CA LEU A 160 32.20 23.33 -0.46
C LEU A 160 32.22 21.79 -0.49
N HIS A 161 33.39 21.21 -0.78
CA HIS A 161 33.63 19.77 -0.80
C HIS A 161 33.52 19.16 0.61
N THR A 162 32.31 18.88 1.07
CA THR A 162 32.09 17.92 2.15
C THR A 162 31.71 16.58 1.52
N ASP A 163 32.45 15.52 1.85
CA ASP A 163 32.20 14.16 1.34
C ASP A 163 30.77 13.68 1.66
N VAL A 164 30.21 14.18 2.78
CA VAL A 164 28.85 13.89 3.25
C VAL A 164 27.80 14.34 2.23
N GLY A 165 27.88 15.58 1.74
CA GLY A 165 26.90 16.11 0.78
C GLY A 165 26.89 15.31 -0.53
N ARG A 166 28.07 14.94 -1.04
CA ARG A 166 28.21 14.18 -2.29
C ARG A 166 27.57 12.80 -2.21
N ILE A 167 27.78 12.08 -1.11
CA ILE A 167 27.16 10.78 -0.86
C ILE A 167 25.63 10.94 -0.77
N LEU A 168 25.17 12.00 -0.11
CA LEU A 168 23.76 12.32 0.04
C LEU A 168 23.04 12.54 -1.29
N TYR A 169 23.60 13.36 -2.18
CA TYR A 169 23.04 13.61 -3.51
C TYR A 169 23.03 12.34 -4.37
N ARG A 170 24.11 11.56 -4.35
CA ARG A 170 24.22 10.32 -5.14
C ARG A 170 23.18 9.30 -4.71
N ASP A 171 23.05 9.08 -3.41
CA ASP A 171 22.12 8.11 -2.86
C ASP A 171 20.66 8.57 -3.04
N GLY A 172 20.40 9.88 -2.88
CA GLY A 172 19.08 10.47 -3.15
C GLY A 172 18.65 10.38 -4.61
N ILE A 173 19.53 10.70 -5.57
CA ILE A 173 19.23 10.61 -7.01
C ILE A 173 19.03 9.15 -7.43
N ALA A 174 19.91 8.24 -7.00
CA ALA A 174 19.79 6.82 -7.30
C ALA A 174 18.44 6.25 -6.83
N TYR A 175 17.99 6.67 -5.64
CA TYR A 175 16.69 6.29 -5.10
C TYR A 175 15.52 6.71 -6.00
N PHE A 176 15.45 8.00 -6.36
CA PHE A 176 14.36 8.51 -7.20
C PHE A 176 14.36 7.88 -8.60
N LEU A 177 15.55 7.60 -9.16
CA LEU A 177 15.67 6.92 -10.44
C LEU A 177 15.19 5.47 -10.38
N ILE A 178 15.55 4.72 -9.33
CA ILE A 178 15.10 3.34 -9.15
C ILE A 178 13.57 3.29 -9.02
N LEU A 179 12.98 4.14 -8.16
CA LEU A 179 11.53 4.19 -7.99
C LEU A 179 10.81 4.56 -9.28
N PHE A 180 11.24 5.63 -9.95
CA PHE A 180 10.67 6.08 -11.21
C PHE A 180 10.71 4.96 -12.25
N SER A 181 11.86 4.28 -12.39
CA SER A 181 12.03 3.19 -13.36
C SER A 181 11.09 2.02 -13.08
N LEU A 182 10.99 1.62 -11.80
CA LEU A 182 10.11 0.55 -11.38
C LEU A 182 8.63 0.91 -11.62
N ARG A 183 8.20 2.12 -11.25
CA ARG A 183 6.82 2.56 -11.44
C ARG A 183 6.47 2.77 -12.92
N LEU A 184 7.41 3.25 -13.72
CA LEU A 184 7.24 3.35 -15.16
C LEU A 184 7.07 1.96 -15.79
N LEU A 185 7.91 0.99 -15.40
CA LEU A 185 7.76 -0.38 -15.86
C LEU A 185 6.37 -0.94 -15.52
N ASN A 186 5.87 -0.70 -14.31
CA ASN A 186 4.52 -1.12 -13.93
C ASN A 186 3.42 -0.45 -14.74
N LEU A 187 3.52 0.85 -15.01
CA LEU A 187 2.56 1.54 -15.88
C LEU A 187 2.54 0.92 -17.28
N LEU A 188 3.71 0.54 -17.80
CA LEU A 188 3.84 -0.13 -19.10
C LEU A 188 3.28 -1.56 -19.06
N LEU A 189 3.57 -2.33 -18.00
CA LEU A 189 3.00 -3.67 -17.81
C LEU A 189 1.48 -3.61 -17.66
N ALA A 190 0.95 -2.66 -16.88
CA ALA A 190 -0.49 -2.51 -16.69
C ALA A 190 -1.24 -2.06 -17.96
N SER A 191 -0.55 -1.40 -18.89
CA SER A 191 -1.14 -0.97 -20.17
C SER A 191 -1.03 -2.02 -21.27
N VAL A 192 0.07 -2.77 -21.34
CA VAL A 192 0.39 -3.67 -22.47
C VAL A 192 0.32 -5.16 -22.11
N ALA A 193 0.73 -5.54 -20.89
CA ALA A 193 0.88 -6.93 -20.49
C ALA A 193 -0.46 -7.57 -20.06
N PRO A 194 -0.58 -8.91 -20.12
CA PRO A 194 -1.74 -9.61 -19.57
C PRO A 194 -1.85 -9.42 -18.05
N ILE A 195 -3.08 -9.40 -17.53
CA ILE A 195 -3.41 -9.12 -16.11
C ILE A 195 -2.63 -10.02 -15.15
N SER A 196 -2.38 -11.27 -15.54
CA SER A 196 -1.60 -12.24 -14.76
C SER A 196 -0.16 -11.79 -14.46
N LEU A 197 0.47 -11.04 -15.37
CA LEU A 197 1.81 -10.50 -15.19
C LEU A 197 1.83 -9.19 -14.37
N VAL A 198 0.72 -8.45 -14.36
CA VAL A 198 0.63 -7.17 -13.62
C VAL A 198 0.76 -7.40 -12.11
N LEU A 199 0.11 -8.45 -11.58
CA LEU A 199 0.22 -8.84 -10.17
C LEU A 199 1.66 -9.13 -9.75
N LEU A 200 2.44 -9.80 -10.61
CA LEU A 200 3.87 -10.07 -10.37
C LEU A 200 4.68 -8.77 -10.21
N GLY A 201 4.43 -7.79 -11.10
CA GLY A 201 5.10 -6.49 -11.06
C GLY A 201 4.77 -5.69 -9.80
N VAL A 202 3.52 -5.72 -9.33
CA VAL A 202 3.07 -4.98 -8.14
C VAL A 202 3.79 -5.45 -6.88
N PHE A 203 3.83 -6.76 -6.61
CA PHE A 203 4.45 -7.29 -5.38
C PHE A 203 5.96 -7.09 -5.35
N PHE A 204 6.63 -7.28 -6.49
CA PHE A 204 8.06 -7.02 -6.61
C PHE A 204 8.38 -5.55 -6.30
N ILE A 205 7.57 -4.63 -6.80
CA ILE A 205 7.80 -3.19 -6.64
C ILE A 205 7.48 -2.70 -5.25
N TRP A 206 6.43 -3.25 -4.63
CA TRP A 206 6.16 -2.97 -3.23
C TRP A 206 7.37 -3.36 -2.37
N SER A 207 7.87 -4.60 -2.54
CA SER A 207 9.04 -5.10 -1.83
C SER A 207 10.29 -4.27 -2.11
N SER A 208 10.55 -3.93 -3.38
CA SER A 208 11.71 -3.14 -3.78
C SER A 208 11.67 -1.71 -3.25
N THR A 209 10.50 -1.07 -3.25
CA THR A 209 10.30 0.28 -2.69
C THR A 209 10.65 0.28 -1.21
N THR A 210 10.11 -0.68 -0.44
CA THR A 210 10.41 -0.82 0.98
C THR A 210 11.89 -1.04 1.23
N VAL A 211 12.53 -1.96 0.50
CA VAL A 211 13.97 -2.24 0.65
C VAL A 211 14.80 -0.99 0.35
N THR A 212 14.47 -0.24 -0.70
CA THR A 212 15.26 0.93 -1.12
C THR A 212 15.14 2.05 -0.08
N VAL A 213 13.95 2.28 0.47
CA VAL A 213 13.73 3.25 1.58
C VAL A 213 14.53 2.84 2.81
N THR A 214 14.42 1.56 3.21
CA THR A 214 15.12 1.07 4.40
C THR A 214 16.64 1.22 4.24
N ARG A 215 17.20 0.86 3.09
CA ARG A 215 18.63 1.01 2.80
C ARG A 215 19.07 2.48 2.85
N LEU A 216 18.29 3.40 2.28
CA LEU A 216 18.55 4.83 2.34
C LEU A 216 18.62 5.32 3.80
N ILE A 217 17.61 5.00 4.62
CA ILE A 217 17.56 5.43 6.02
C ILE A 217 18.74 4.88 6.83
N LEU A 218 19.11 3.62 6.62
CA LEU A 218 20.24 2.99 7.30
C LEU A 218 21.56 3.68 6.93
N ASN A 219 21.80 3.93 5.64
CA ASN A 219 22.99 4.64 5.17
C ASN A 219 23.09 6.03 5.78
N LEU A 220 21.96 6.76 5.86
CA LEU A 220 21.90 8.08 6.50
C LEU A 220 22.25 8.05 7.98
N ARG A 221 21.73 7.06 8.71
CA ARG A 221 22.04 6.88 10.14
C ARG A 221 23.51 6.56 10.35
N GLU A 222 24.07 5.68 9.54
CA GLU A 222 25.49 5.32 9.61
C GLU A 222 26.40 6.53 9.35
N LEU A 223 26.09 7.33 8.34
CA LEU A 223 26.83 8.57 8.04
C LEU A 223 26.78 9.55 9.21
N ARG A 224 25.61 9.73 9.85
CA ARG A 224 25.48 10.57 11.04
C ARG A 224 26.36 10.08 12.19
N THR A 225 26.36 8.77 12.47
CA THR A 225 27.20 8.19 13.53
C THR A 225 28.70 8.34 13.24
N ARG A 226 29.13 8.12 11.98
CA ARG A 226 30.53 8.32 11.57
C ARG A 226 30.96 9.79 11.74
N THR A 227 30.09 10.72 11.35
CA THR A 227 30.38 12.17 11.47
C THR A 227 30.49 12.60 12.94
N ALA A 228 29.60 12.11 13.81
CA ALA A 228 29.66 12.40 15.25
C ALA A 228 30.97 11.89 15.90
N LYS A 229 31.41 10.68 15.55
CA LYS A 229 32.69 10.13 16.04
C LYS A 229 33.91 10.94 15.60
N LEU A 230 33.90 11.45 14.36
CA LEU A 230 34.98 12.31 13.86
C LEU A 230 35.01 13.65 14.61
N GLN A 231 33.86 14.20 14.97
CA GLN A 231 33.78 15.42 15.78
C GLN A 231 34.30 15.19 17.21
N ASP A 232 33.88 14.12 17.88
CA ASP A 232 34.35 13.79 19.24
C ASP A 232 35.86 13.48 19.29
N GLY A 233 36.38 12.74 18.30
CA GLY A 233 37.81 12.42 18.21
C GLY A 233 38.72 13.61 17.87
N SER A 234 38.13 14.72 17.39
CA SER A 234 38.84 15.97 17.08
C SER A 234 38.76 17.02 18.20
N ALA A 235 38.01 16.75 19.28
CA ALA A 235 38.00 17.60 20.46
C ALA A 235 39.39 17.52 21.15
N PRO A 236 40.09 18.64 21.39
CA PRO A 236 41.40 18.60 22.01
C PRO A 236 41.29 18.03 23.42
N ALA A 237 42.04 16.95 23.67
CA ALA A 237 42.30 16.42 25.00
C ALA A 237 43.20 17.38 25.78
N ASN A 238 42.71 18.58 26.07
CA ASN A 238 43.39 19.57 26.91
C ASN A 238 42.35 20.24 27.79
N LEU A 239 42.21 19.74 29.01
CA LEU A 239 42.04 20.51 30.25
C LEU A 239 41.73 19.53 31.38
N CYS A 240 42.79 19.02 32.00
CA CYS A 240 42.89 18.72 33.44
C CYS A 240 44.36 18.45 33.73
N ASN A 241 45.11 19.54 33.89
CA ASN A 241 46.31 19.60 34.73
C ASN A 241 45.87 20.25 36.05
#